data_AF-A0A941PWS0-F1
#
_entry.id   AF-A0A941PWS0-F1
#
_cell.length_a   1.000
_cell.length_b   1.000
_cell.length_c   1.000
_cell.angle_alpha   90.00
_cell.angle_beta   90.00
_cell.angle_gamma   90.00
#
_symmetry.space_group_name_H-M   'P 1'
#
loop_
_entity.id
_entity.type
_entity.pdbx_description
1 polymer ?
#
loop_
_entity_poly.entity_id
_entity_poly.type
_entity_poly.pdbx_seq_one_letter_code
_entity_poly.pdbx_strand_id
1 'polypeptide(L)'
;MKRLPSALLMLAVALASAPARAALEQADYVALAASVLRVEVPRQRGGFALGSAVAVAPDQVVTNCHVTREATAVNVLRGGLRYPAASQASDVQRDLCLLEVPGLDATPVRLGRAMSLALGQPVTALGYTGGTGIQNSPGEVVQLHRHDGARVIQSSNFFNSGASGGGLFDDQGRLVGILTFRLRGSEAHYFSAPVEWVLQMMSENARGNFRRVVPLATAQLPYWQTSGAQQPRFLQAAALLRNERWSELEQLACEWAKMEPDDGEPRELLALAHARQPADSGTTTACPSH
;
A
#
# COMPACT_ATOMS: atom_id res chain seq x y z
N MET A 1 4.43 73.44 26.21
CA MET A 1 5.20 72.40 25.49
C MET A 1 4.45 71.07 25.63
N LYS A 2 3.79 70.62 24.54
CA LYS A 2 2.93 69.42 24.51
C LYS A 2 3.79 68.17 24.35
N ARG A 3 3.56 67.14 25.18
CA ARG A 3 4.15 65.80 25.02
C ARG A 3 3.18 64.95 24.17
N LEU A 4 3.64 64.41 23.04
CA LEU A 4 2.99 63.30 22.36
C LEU A 4 3.62 61.99 22.85
N PRO A 5 2.84 60.94 23.18
CA PRO A 5 3.40 59.61 23.36
C PRO A 5 3.53 58.92 21.99
N SER A 6 4.67 58.28 21.77
CA SER A 6 4.93 57.44 20.60
C SER A 6 3.93 56.28 20.54
N ALA A 7 3.14 56.23 19.47
CA ALA A 7 2.32 55.07 19.14
C ALA A 7 3.23 53.98 18.56
N LEU A 8 3.42 52.91 19.32
CA LEU A 8 4.09 51.69 18.87
C LEU A 8 3.10 50.90 17.98
N LEU A 9 3.31 50.92 16.68
CA LEU A 9 2.54 50.15 15.71
C LEU A 9 2.97 48.67 15.81
N MET A 10 2.23 47.85 16.56
CA MET A 10 2.40 46.39 16.50
C MET A 10 1.83 45.88 15.18
N LEU A 11 2.71 45.43 14.29
CA LEU A 11 2.33 44.68 13.10
C LEU A 11 1.99 43.24 13.53
N ALA A 12 0.70 42.94 13.65
CA ALA A 12 0.23 41.58 13.88
C ALA A 12 0.40 40.76 12.59
N VAL A 13 1.41 39.89 12.56
CA VAL A 13 1.53 38.87 11.52
C VAL A 13 0.50 37.78 11.82
N ALA A 14 -0.61 37.80 11.06
CA ALA A 14 -1.56 36.71 11.07
C ALA A 14 -0.92 35.48 10.40
N LEU A 15 -0.42 34.55 11.22
CA LEU A 15 -0.09 33.20 10.77
C LEU A 15 -1.40 32.52 10.38
N ALA A 16 -1.72 32.53 9.09
CA ALA A 16 -2.78 31.70 8.54
C ALA A 16 -2.37 30.23 8.75
N SER A 17 -2.91 29.60 9.78
CA SER A 17 -2.84 28.14 9.91
C SER A 17 -3.57 27.54 8.71
N ALA A 18 -2.83 26.89 7.82
CA ALA A 18 -3.45 26.06 6.80
C ALA A 18 -4.34 25.03 7.53
N PRO A 19 -5.60 24.84 7.12
CA PRO A 19 -6.42 23.82 7.74
C PRO A 19 -5.72 22.48 7.55
N ALA A 20 -5.63 21.68 8.62
CA ALA A 20 -5.32 20.26 8.48
C ALA A 20 -6.30 19.71 7.43
N ARG A 21 -5.79 19.24 6.29
CA ARG A 21 -6.64 18.71 5.21
C ARG A 21 -7.45 17.56 5.81
N ALA A 22 -8.75 17.78 5.93
CA ALA A 22 -9.67 16.87 6.59
C ALA A 22 -9.72 15.52 5.85
N ALA A 23 -10.08 14.47 6.59
CA ALA A 23 -10.45 13.19 5.99
C ALA A 23 -11.53 13.37 4.91
N LEU A 24 -11.64 12.41 3.98
CA LEU A 24 -12.64 12.43 2.91
C LEU A 24 -14.03 12.82 3.45
N GLU A 25 -14.65 13.81 2.82
CA GLU A 25 -16.03 14.22 3.13
C GLU A 25 -16.99 13.04 2.95
N GLN A 26 -18.09 13.02 3.72
CA GLN A 26 -19.03 11.89 3.76
C GLN A 26 -19.57 11.51 2.36
N ALA A 27 -19.84 12.50 1.51
CA ALA A 27 -20.35 12.28 0.16
C ALA A 27 -19.31 11.64 -0.77
N ASP A 28 -18.06 12.09 -0.69
CA ASP A 28 -16.95 11.54 -1.47
C ASP A 28 -16.64 10.10 -1.04
N TYR A 29 -16.74 9.82 0.26
CA TYR A 29 -16.66 8.45 0.77
C TYR A 29 -17.73 7.53 0.18
N VAL A 30 -19.01 7.95 0.15
CA VAL A 30 -20.09 7.10 -0.39
C VAL A 30 -19.89 6.81 -1.87
N ALA A 31 -19.49 7.80 -2.66
CA ALA A 31 -19.20 7.61 -4.07
C ALA A 31 -18.02 6.65 -4.28
N LEU A 32 -16.97 6.80 -3.49
CA LEU A 32 -15.78 5.96 -3.56
C LEU A 32 -16.05 4.52 -3.10
N ALA A 33 -16.83 4.37 -2.03
CA ALA A 33 -17.25 3.07 -1.49
C ALA A 33 -18.02 2.23 -2.51
N ALA A 34 -18.75 2.85 -3.44
CA ALA A 34 -19.44 2.12 -4.52
C ALA A 34 -18.48 1.51 -5.56
N SER A 35 -17.21 1.95 -5.58
CA SER A 35 -16.16 1.52 -6.50
C SER A 35 -15.18 0.53 -5.85
N VAL A 36 -15.31 0.30 -4.54
CA VAL A 36 -14.59 -0.74 -3.79
C VAL A 36 -15.57 -1.88 -3.56
N LEU A 37 -15.26 -3.05 -4.08
CA LEU A 37 -16.19 -4.17 -4.24
C LEU A 37 -15.72 -5.39 -3.44
N ARG A 38 -16.66 -6.24 -3.04
CA ARG A 38 -16.33 -7.50 -2.37
C ARG A 38 -16.02 -8.58 -3.40
N VAL A 39 -15.00 -9.37 -3.13
CA VAL A 39 -14.63 -10.55 -3.94
C VAL A 39 -14.94 -11.82 -3.16
N GLU A 40 -15.66 -12.74 -3.79
CA GLU A 40 -15.96 -14.08 -3.30
C GLU A 40 -15.28 -15.13 -4.20
N VAL A 41 -14.39 -15.92 -3.62
CA VAL A 41 -13.70 -17.03 -4.31
C VAL A 41 -14.16 -18.36 -3.71
N PRO A 42 -14.97 -19.15 -4.42
CA PRO A 42 -15.39 -20.47 -3.94
C PRO A 42 -14.19 -21.38 -3.75
N ARG A 43 -14.13 -22.11 -2.63
CA ARG A 43 -13.08 -23.11 -2.37
C ARG A 43 -13.55 -24.49 -2.81
N GLN A 44 -12.63 -25.32 -3.30
CA GLN A 44 -12.96 -26.69 -3.75
C GLN A 44 -13.56 -27.58 -2.64
N ARG A 45 -13.20 -27.34 -1.37
CA ARG A 45 -13.70 -28.09 -0.21
C ARG A 45 -14.96 -27.48 0.42
N GLY A 46 -15.61 -26.53 -0.26
CA GLY A 46 -16.74 -25.76 0.27
C GLY A 46 -16.30 -24.47 0.98
N GLY A 47 -17.24 -23.54 1.12
CA GLY A 47 -16.99 -22.19 1.64
C GLY A 47 -16.36 -21.24 0.62
N PHE A 48 -16.00 -20.04 1.09
CA PHE A 48 -15.44 -18.97 0.26
C PHE A 48 -14.18 -18.38 0.90
N ALA A 49 -13.19 -18.03 0.10
CA ALA A 49 -12.24 -16.98 0.46
C ALA A 49 -12.88 -15.62 0.13
N LEU A 50 -12.67 -14.65 1.01
CA LEU A 50 -13.19 -13.30 0.88
C LEU A 50 -12.03 -12.32 0.72
N GLY A 51 -12.21 -11.38 -0.19
CA GLY A 51 -11.30 -10.27 -0.42
C GLY A 51 -12.07 -9.03 -0.88
N SER A 52 -11.31 -8.05 -1.31
CA SER A 52 -11.80 -6.80 -1.88
C SER A 52 -11.24 -6.61 -3.29
N ALA A 53 -11.86 -5.73 -4.06
CA ALA A 53 -11.35 -5.27 -5.35
C ALA A 53 -11.69 -3.80 -5.55
N VAL A 54 -10.96 -3.12 -6.42
CA VAL A 54 -11.23 -1.73 -6.80
C VAL A 54 -11.56 -1.67 -8.28
N ALA A 55 -12.67 -1.02 -8.65
CA ALA A 55 -13.05 -0.80 -10.04
C ALA A 55 -12.11 0.21 -10.71
N VAL A 56 -11.43 -0.21 -11.77
CA VAL A 56 -10.49 0.60 -12.56
C VAL A 56 -10.98 0.83 -14.00
N ALA A 57 -11.97 0.07 -14.43
CA ALA A 57 -12.81 0.33 -15.60
C ALA A 57 -14.25 -0.19 -15.31
N PRO A 58 -15.26 0.11 -16.14
CA PRO A 58 -16.64 -0.30 -15.88
C PRO A 58 -16.84 -1.80 -15.70
N ASP A 59 -16.04 -2.59 -16.41
CA ASP A 59 -16.04 -4.05 -16.40
C ASP A 59 -14.68 -4.62 -15.95
N GLN A 60 -13.82 -3.82 -15.33
CA GLN A 60 -12.52 -4.28 -14.83
C GLN A 60 -12.26 -3.86 -13.39
N VAL A 61 -11.81 -4.83 -12.59
CA VAL A 61 -11.43 -4.60 -11.19
C VAL A 61 -10.03 -5.14 -10.92
N VAL A 62 -9.27 -4.44 -10.08
CA VAL A 62 -7.99 -4.92 -9.56
C VAL A 62 -8.17 -5.47 -8.15
N THR A 63 -7.53 -6.60 -7.86
CA THR A 63 -7.45 -7.22 -6.53
C THR A 63 -6.05 -7.77 -6.31
N ASN A 64 -5.79 -8.40 -5.15
CA ASN A 64 -4.54 -9.13 -4.97
C ASN A 64 -4.61 -10.54 -5.55
N CYS A 65 -3.50 -11.02 -6.12
CA CYS A 65 -3.44 -12.37 -6.65
C CYS A 65 -3.55 -13.44 -5.56
N HIS A 66 -3.09 -13.18 -4.34
CA HIS A 66 -3.28 -14.13 -3.24
C HIS A 66 -4.76 -14.36 -2.90
N VAL A 67 -5.66 -13.41 -3.20
CA VAL A 67 -7.11 -13.58 -3.02
C VAL A 67 -7.65 -14.63 -3.99
N THR A 68 -7.14 -14.64 -5.23
CA THR A 68 -7.60 -15.52 -6.31
C THR A 68 -6.72 -16.74 -6.54
N ARG A 69 -5.69 -16.95 -5.72
CA ARG A 69 -4.61 -17.93 -5.98
C ARG A 69 -5.11 -19.34 -6.23
N GLU A 70 -6.09 -19.80 -5.46
CA GLU A 70 -6.67 -21.14 -5.57
C GLU A 70 -8.03 -21.13 -6.30
N ALA A 71 -8.37 -20.02 -6.96
CA ALA A 71 -9.69 -19.81 -7.53
C ALA A 71 -9.93 -20.71 -8.75
N THR A 72 -11.03 -21.46 -8.72
CA THR A 72 -11.63 -22.05 -9.94
C THR A 72 -12.72 -21.14 -10.52
N ALA A 73 -13.19 -20.18 -9.74
CA ALA A 73 -14.09 -19.11 -10.12
C ALA A 73 -13.85 -17.91 -9.19
N VAL A 74 -14.12 -16.69 -9.68
CA VAL A 74 -14.09 -15.47 -8.88
C VAL A 74 -15.38 -14.72 -9.13
N ASN A 75 -16.07 -14.29 -8.06
CA ASN A 75 -17.26 -13.46 -8.16
C ASN A 75 -17.00 -12.10 -7.52
N VAL A 76 -17.36 -11.03 -8.23
CA VAL A 76 -17.37 -9.66 -7.73
C VAL A 76 -18.79 -9.30 -7.33
N LEU A 77 -18.96 -8.77 -6.12
CA LEU A 77 -20.27 -8.43 -5.59
C LEU A 77 -20.50 -6.93 -5.61
N ARG A 78 -21.63 -6.54 -6.21
CA ARG A 78 -22.08 -5.15 -6.32
C ARG A 78 -23.59 -5.10 -6.15
N GLY A 79 -24.10 -4.28 -5.23
CA GLY A 79 -25.54 -4.10 -5.02
C GLY A 79 -26.29 -5.39 -4.65
N GLY A 80 -25.63 -6.35 -4.00
CA GLY A 80 -26.19 -7.66 -3.66
C GLY A 80 -26.20 -8.69 -4.80
N LEU A 81 -25.77 -8.31 -6.01
CA LEU A 81 -25.63 -9.19 -7.16
C LEU A 81 -24.21 -9.75 -7.25
N ARG A 82 -24.08 -10.95 -7.83
CA ARG A 82 -22.79 -11.60 -8.13
C ARG A 82 -22.50 -11.50 -9.62
N TYR A 83 -21.33 -10.98 -9.94
CA TYR A 83 -20.81 -10.87 -11.29
C TYR A 83 -19.58 -11.78 -11.43
N PRO A 84 -19.63 -12.85 -12.25
CA PRO A 84 -18.50 -13.74 -12.41
C PRO A 84 -17.39 -13.06 -13.24
N ALA A 85 -16.15 -13.17 -12.77
CA ALA A 85 -14.99 -12.79 -13.59
C ALA A 85 -14.83 -13.79 -14.74
N ALA A 86 -14.83 -13.29 -15.97
CA ALA A 86 -14.66 -14.11 -17.17
C ALA A 86 -13.20 -14.52 -17.37
N SER A 87 -12.30 -13.60 -17.03
CA SER A 87 -10.87 -13.73 -17.28
C SER A 87 -10.06 -12.97 -16.23
N GLN A 88 -8.76 -13.22 -16.22
CA GLN A 88 -7.81 -12.68 -15.28
C GLN A 88 -6.44 -12.51 -15.96
N ALA A 89 -5.83 -11.35 -15.74
CA ALA A 89 -4.40 -11.14 -15.89
C ALA A 89 -3.77 -11.14 -14.49
N SER A 90 -2.55 -11.66 -14.36
CA SER A 90 -1.90 -11.87 -13.06
C SER A 90 -0.45 -11.44 -13.11
N ASP A 91 -0.07 -10.58 -12.17
CA ASP A 91 1.31 -10.32 -11.77
C ASP A 91 1.50 -10.88 -10.36
N VAL A 92 1.91 -12.15 -10.28
CA VAL A 92 2.05 -12.86 -9.00
C VAL A 92 3.16 -12.26 -8.16
N GLN A 93 4.22 -11.73 -8.78
CA GLN A 93 5.35 -11.15 -8.05
C GLN A 93 4.95 -9.86 -7.35
N ARG A 94 4.17 -8.99 -8.01
CA ARG A 94 3.61 -7.76 -7.41
C ARG A 94 2.34 -7.97 -6.60
N ASP A 95 1.81 -9.19 -6.61
CA ASP A 95 0.55 -9.59 -5.98
C ASP A 95 -0.66 -8.80 -6.49
N LEU A 96 -0.72 -8.52 -7.79
CA LEU A 96 -1.81 -7.78 -8.41
C LEU A 96 -2.45 -8.57 -9.54
N CYS A 97 -3.78 -8.65 -9.48
CA CYS A 97 -4.59 -9.40 -10.41
C CYS A 97 -5.71 -8.51 -10.96
N LEU A 98 -5.77 -8.36 -12.28
CA LEU A 98 -6.78 -7.60 -12.99
C LEU A 98 -7.82 -8.59 -13.53
N LEU A 99 -9.09 -8.36 -13.19
CA LEU A 99 -10.21 -9.22 -13.55
C LEU A 99 -11.10 -8.52 -14.57
N GLU A 100 -11.46 -9.22 -15.65
CA GLU A 100 -12.57 -8.80 -16.51
C GLU A 100 -13.87 -9.38 -15.99
N VAL A 101 -14.86 -8.52 -15.77
CA VAL A 101 -16.13 -8.84 -15.12
C VAL A 101 -17.28 -8.28 -15.98
N PRO A 102 -17.65 -8.99 -17.06
CA PRO A 102 -18.68 -8.52 -17.98
C PRO A 102 -20.00 -8.22 -17.26
N GLY A 103 -20.60 -7.08 -17.59
CA GLY A 103 -21.88 -6.64 -17.03
C GLY A 103 -21.80 -6.01 -15.63
N LEU A 104 -20.60 -5.83 -15.05
CA LEU A 104 -20.44 -5.20 -13.74
C LEU A 104 -20.92 -3.74 -13.71
N ASP A 105 -20.63 -2.98 -14.76
CA ASP A 105 -20.99 -1.57 -14.95
C ASP A 105 -20.71 -0.70 -13.71
N ALA A 106 -19.49 -0.83 -13.17
CA ALA A 106 -19.02 -0.08 -12.01
C ALA A 106 -18.52 1.31 -12.41
N THR A 107 -18.57 2.26 -11.48
CA THR A 107 -17.88 3.54 -11.66
C THR A 107 -16.38 3.32 -11.38
N PRO A 108 -15.46 3.62 -12.31
CA PRO A 108 -14.04 3.51 -12.05
C PRO A 108 -13.56 4.58 -11.06
N VAL A 109 -12.60 4.23 -10.22
CA VAL A 109 -11.92 5.22 -9.38
C VAL A 109 -10.99 6.11 -10.21
N ARG A 110 -10.75 7.33 -9.72
CA ARG A 110 -9.68 8.18 -10.27
C ARG A 110 -8.33 7.64 -9.83
N LEU A 111 -7.39 7.51 -10.74
CA LEU A 111 -6.02 7.06 -10.42
C LEU A 111 -5.15 8.25 -10.02
N GLY A 112 -4.42 8.10 -8.91
CA GLY A 112 -3.46 9.06 -8.38
C GLY A 112 -2.03 8.72 -8.79
N ARG A 113 -1.07 9.08 -7.92
CA ARG A 113 0.35 8.72 -8.05
C ARG A 113 0.95 8.46 -6.67
N ALA A 114 1.44 7.25 -6.41
CA ALA A 114 2.17 6.97 -5.17
C ALA A 114 3.52 7.71 -5.14
N MET A 115 4.10 7.99 -6.32
CA MET A 115 5.34 8.76 -6.45
C MET A 115 5.23 10.23 -6.02
N SER A 116 4.02 10.79 -5.88
CA SER A 116 3.82 12.12 -5.31
C SER A 116 3.50 12.12 -3.82
N LEU A 117 3.34 10.94 -3.20
CA LEU A 117 3.09 10.86 -1.76
C LEU A 117 4.29 11.37 -0.96
N ALA A 118 3.99 12.00 0.18
CA ALA A 118 4.96 12.40 1.19
C ALA A 118 4.66 11.70 2.52
N LEU A 119 5.67 11.56 3.38
CA LEU A 119 5.48 11.08 4.75
C LEU A 119 4.55 12.02 5.53
N GLY A 120 3.67 11.46 6.35
CA GLY A 120 2.62 12.20 7.07
C GLY A 120 1.45 12.65 6.18
N GLN A 121 1.45 12.35 4.89
CA GLN A 121 0.32 12.70 4.03
C GLN A 121 -0.92 11.87 4.42
N PRO A 122 -2.09 12.50 4.62
CA PRO A 122 -3.33 11.79 4.91
C PRO A 122 -3.71 10.84 3.77
N VAL A 123 -4.09 9.61 4.14
CA VAL A 123 -4.60 8.58 3.24
C VAL A 123 -5.72 7.80 3.93
N THR A 124 -6.67 7.30 3.16
CA THR A 124 -7.80 6.51 3.66
C THR A 124 -7.82 5.15 2.98
N ALA A 125 -7.80 4.08 3.80
CA ALA A 125 -7.94 2.71 3.33
C ALA A 125 -9.42 2.31 3.34
N LEU A 126 -9.90 1.74 2.22
CA LEU A 126 -11.25 1.20 2.07
C LEU A 126 -11.19 -0.27 1.63
N GLY A 127 -11.92 -1.14 2.33
CA GLY A 127 -12.03 -2.55 1.97
C GLY A 127 -13.02 -3.33 2.83
N TYR A 128 -13.36 -4.54 2.41
CA TYR A 128 -14.29 -5.45 3.10
C TYR A 128 -13.60 -6.25 4.21
N THR A 129 -13.04 -5.56 5.19
CA THR A 129 -12.44 -6.17 6.38
C THR A 129 -13.45 -7.09 7.09
N GLY A 130 -13.08 -8.34 7.35
CA GLY A 130 -13.96 -9.35 7.94
C GLY A 130 -15.03 -9.90 6.99
N GLY A 131 -15.11 -9.41 5.74
CA GLY A 131 -15.95 -9.95 4.68
C GLY A 131 -17.44 -9.57 4.71
N THR A 132 -17.89 -8.78 5.69
CA THR A 132 -19.30 -8.42 5.84
C THR A 132 -19.62 -7.08 5.20
N GLY A 133 -19.05 -5.99 5.72
CA GLY A 133 -19.26 -4.63 5.26
C GLY A 133 -17.97 -3.94 4.83
N ILE A 134 -18.10 -2.91 3.99
CA ILE A 134 -16.98 -2.03 3.68
C ILE A 134 -16.60 -1.25 4.94
N GLN A 135 -15.30 -1.19 5.23
CA GLN A 135 -14.73 -0.44 6.33
C GLN A 135 -13.85 0.68 5.78
N ASN A 136 -13.93 1.82 6.43
CA ASN A 136 -12.99 2.92 6.25
C ASN A 136 -11.98 2.95 7.41
N SER A 137 -10.73 3.18 7.07
CA SER A 137 -9.66 3.42 8.04
C SER A 137 -8.90 4.65 7.58
N PRO A 138 -9.10 5.83 8.20
CA PRO A 138 -8.24 7.00 7.99
C PRO A 138 -6.86 6.77 8.60
N GLY A 139 -5.84 7.43 8.05
CA GLY A 139 -4.46 7.32 8.49
C GLY A 139 -3.55 8.23 7.68
N GLU A 140 -2.27 7.94 7.71
CA GLU A 140 -1.22 8.69 7.02
C GLU A 140 -0.13 7.78 6.49
N VAL A 141 0.61 8.27 5.51
CA VAL A 141 1.79 7.59 4.96
C VAL A 141 2.90 7.61 6.01
N VAL A 142 3.37 6.42 6.40
CA VAL A 142 4.42 6.24 7.41
C VAL A 142 5.79 6.07 6.77
N GLN A 143 5.89 5.30 5.69
CA GLN A 143 7.13 5.10 4.94
C GLN A 143 6.83 4.77 3.47
N LEU A 144 7.76 5.09 2.57
CA LEU A 144 7.65 4.82 1.13
C LEU A 144 8.87 4.03 0.65
N HIS A 145 8.73 2.72 0.57
CA HIS A 145 9.83 1.81 0.25
C HIS A 145 10.03 1.66 -1.25
N ARG A 146 11.22 1.96 -1.76
CA ARG A 146 11.54 1.74 -3.18
C ARG A 146 11.54 0.25 -3.48
N HIS A 147 10.74 -0.14 -4.47
CA HIS A 147 10.72 -1.52 -4.94
C HIS A 147 10.17 -1.58 -6.36
N ASP A 148 10.88 -2.28 -7.24
CA ASP A 148 10.46 -2.59 -8.61
C ASP A 148 9.90 -1.37 -9.38
N GLY A 149 10.74 -0.32 -9.44
CA GLY A 149 10.42 0.92 -10.17
C GLY A 149 9.35 1.81 -9.53
N ALA A 150 8.79 1.44 -8.37
CA ALA A 150 7.75 2.19 -7.67
C ALA A 150 8.05 2.32 -6.17
N ARG A 151 7.06 2.76 -5.39
CA ARG A 151 7.16 2.90 -3.93
C ARG A 151 6.03 2.15 -3.23
N VAL A 152 6.37 1.03 -2.57
CA VAL A 152 5.44 0.33 -1.69
C VAL A 152 5.11 1.22 -0.50
N ILE A 153 3.81 1.40 -0.25
CA ILE A 153 3.32 2.37 0.72
C ILE A 153 3.13 1.67 2.05
N GLN A 154 3.87 2.08 3.07
CA GLN A 154 3.55 1.77 4.46
C GLN A 154 2.70 2.90 5.03
N SER A 155 1.60 2.56 5.70
CA SER A 155 0.69 3.55 6.28
C SER A 155 0.22 3.16 7.68
N SER A 156 -0.32 4.12 8.42
CA SER A 156 -0.92 3.89 9.75
C SER A 156 -2.35 3.32 9.68
N ASN A 157 -2.95 3.24 8.48
CA ASN A 157 -4.25 2.63 8.29
C ASN A 157 -4.24 1.17 8.75
N PHE A 158 -5.28 0.75 9.45
CA PHE A 158 -5.44 -0.63 9.89
C PHE A 158 -6.37 -1.41 8.96
N PHE A 159 -6.04 -2.67 8.69
CA PHE A 159 -6.94 -3.59 7.98
C PHE A 159 -6.71 -5.05 8.37
N ASN A 160 -7.76 -5.87 8.30
CA ASN A 160 -7.71 -7.31 8.60
C ASN A 160 -8.09 -8.16 7.37
N SER A 161 -8.12 -9.48 7.56
CA SER A 161 -8.52 -10.44 6.53
C SER A 161 -9.81 -10.00 5.83
N GLY A 162 -9.85 -10.08 4.50
CA GLY A 162 -10.96 -9.60 3.66
C GLY A 162 -10.72 -8.21 3.04
N ALA A 163 -9.85 -7.39 3.64
CA ALA A 163 -9.50 -6.09 3.07
C ALA A 163 -8.50 -6.16 1.90
N SER A 164 -7.76 -7.27 1.76
CA SER A 164 -6.82 -7.48 0.67
C SER A 164 -7.48 -7.25 -0.69
N GLY A 165 -6.87 -6.42 -1.53
CA GLY A 165 -7.40 -5.96 -2.81
C GLY A 165 -8.27 -4.71 -2.71
N GLY A 166 -8.48 -4.17 -1.51
CA GLY A 166 -9.13 -2.87 -1.29
C GLY A 166 -8.22 -1.71 -1.72
N GLY A 167 -8.74 -0.49 -1.67
CA GLY A 167 -8.01 0.69 -2.13
C GLY A 167 -7.45 1.54 -0.99
N LEU A 168 -6.27 2.11 -1.21
CA LEU A 168 -5.72 3.22 -0.45
C LEU A 168 -5.87 4.50 -1.26
N PHE A 169 -6.48 5.52 -0.68
CA PHE A 169 -6.87 6.75 -1.38
C PHE A 169 -6.26 7.98 -0.74
N ASP A 170 -5.88 8.96 -1.56
CA ASP A 170 -5.46 10.28 -1.07
C ASP A 170 -6.66 11.16 -0.66
N ASP A 171 -6.35 12.36 -0.18
CA ASP A 171 -7.33 13.39 0.23
C ASP A 171 -8.27 13.85 -0.90
N GLN A 172 -7.94 13.55 -2.16
CA GLN A 172 -8.76 13.86 -3.33
C GLN A 172 -9.58 12.65 -3.81
N GLY A 173 -9.59 11.57 -3.05
CA GLY A 173 -10.28 10.32 -3.39
C GLY A 173 -9.65 9.58 -4.57
N ARG A 174 -8.38 9.88 -4.91
CA ARG A 174 -7.66 9.19 -5.97
C ARG A 174 -6.97 7.96 -5.40
N LEU A 175 -7.05 6.85 -6.12
CA LEU A 175 -6.38 5.60 -5.76
C LEU A 175 -4.86 5.81 -5.83
N VAL A 176 -4.17 5.58 -4.72
CA VAL A 176 -2.70 5.63 -4.63
C VAL A 176 -2.09 4.26 -4.37
N GLY A 177 -2.86 3.28 -3.88
CA GLY A 177 -2.39 1.90 -3.76
C GLY A 177 -3.49 0.89 -3.50
N ILE A 178 -3.12 -0.39 -3.48
CA ILE A 178 -3.98 -1.55 -3.21
C ILE A 178 -3.56 -2.17 -1.88
N LEU A 179 -4.48 -2.25 -0.92
CA LEU A 179 -4.25 -2.87 0.40
C LEU A 179 -3.81 -4.32 0.19
N THR A 180 -2.60 -4.69 0.59
CA THR A 180 -1.99 -5.97 0.17
C THR A 180 -1.64 -6.88 1.35
N PHE A 181 -0.76 -6.44 2.25
CA PHE A 181 -0.29 -7.30 3.32
C PHE A 181 -0.01 -6.51 4.61
N ARG A 182 0.10 -7.26 5.70
CA ARG A 182 0.53 -6.72 7.00
C ARG A 182 1.66 -7.57 7.57
N LEU A 183 2.66 -6.92 8.14
CA LEU A 183 3.65 -7.59 8.97
C LEU A 183 3.13 -7.63 10.40
N ARG A 184 3.20 -8.82 11.03
CA ARG A 184 2.85 -9.01 12.44
C ARG A 184 4.10 -8.83 13.30
N GLY A 185 3.94 -8.17 14.43
CA GLY A 185 4.98 -7.89 15.43
C GLY A 185 4.34 -7.41 16.74
N SER A 186 5.12 -6.76 17.60
CA SER A 186 4.59 -6.00 18.75
C SER A 186 3.60 -4.92 18.28
N GLU A 187 3.92 -4.29 17.15
CA GLU A 187 3.02 -3.42 16.38
C GLU A 187 2.83 -4.01 14.97
N ALA A 188 1.66 -3.76 14.38
CA ALA A 188 1.35 -4.21 13.02
C ALA A 188 1.71 -3.12 12.02
N HIS A 189 2.44 -3.47 10.97
CA HIS A 189 2.75 -2.58 9.85
C HIS A 189 1.92 -2.96 8.64
N TYR A 190 1.32 -1.98 7.97
CA TYR A 190 0.34 -2.18 6.90
C TYR A 190 0.88 -1.63 5.59
N PHE A 191 0.79 -2.45 4.54
CA PHE A 191 1.43 -2.17 3.26
C PHE A 191 0.45 -2.25 2.09
N SER A 192 0.62 -1.32 1.16
CA SER A 192 -0.15 -1.24 -0.08
C SER A 192 0.75 -1.27 -1.30
N ALA A 193 0.37 -2.08 -2.29
CA ALA A 193 0.99 -2.09 -3.61
C ALA A 193 0.69 -0.75 -4.33
N PRO A 194 1.69 -0.06 -4.91
CA PRO A 194 1.50 1.24 -5.52
C PRO A 194 0.59 1.23 -6.76
N VAL A 195 -0.15 2.31 -6.98
CA VAL A 195 -1.02 2.47 -8.15
C VAL A 195 -0.25 2.43 -9.48
N GLU A 196 1.04 2.75 -9.48
CA GLU A 196 1.94 2.65 -10.64
C GLU A 196 1.96 1.23 -11.21
N TRP A 197 1.95 0.20 -10.36
CA TRP A 197 1.87 -1.18 -10.81
C TRP A 197 0.50 -1.53 -11.40
N VAL A 198 -0.58 -0.93 -10.89
CA VAL A 198 -1.93 -1.08 -11.47
C VAL A 198 -1.97 -0.44 -12.86
N LEU A 199 -1.42 0.77 -13.01
CA LEU A 199 -1.32 1.47 -14.30
C LEU A 199 -0.52 0.67 -15.33
N GLN A 200 0.63 0.12 -14.92
CA GLN A 200 1.43 -0.75 -15.77
C GLN A 200 0.64 -1.99 -16.20
N MET A 201 -0.02 -2.66 -15.25
CA MET A 201 -0.83 -3.84 -15.52
C MET A 201 -1.98 -3.55 -16.49
N MET A 202 -2.70 -2.43 -16.32
CA MET A 202 -3.75 -2.00 -17.24
C MET A 202 -3.18 -1.75 -18.65
N SER A 203 -2.03 -1.09 -18.75
CA SER A 203 -1.38 -0.81 -20.04
C SER A 203 -0.93 -2.09 -20.75
N GLU A 204 -0.32 -3.04 -20.03
CA GLU A 204 0.17 -4.31 -20.58
C GLU A 204 -0.97 -5.22 -21.07
N ASN A 205 -2.14 -5.11 -20.46
CA ASN A 205 -3.31 -5.94 -20.76
C ASN A 205 -4.36 -5.22 -21.63
N ALA A 206 -4.12 -3.97 -22.03
CA ALA A 206 -5.02 -3.20 -22.89
C ALA A 206 -5.32 -3.87 -24.25
N ARG A 207 -4.47 -4.80 -24.69
CA ARG A 207 -4.65 -5.59 -25.93
C ARG A 207 -5.32 -6.96 -25.71
N GLY A 208 -5.89 -7.20 -24.52
CA GLY A 208 -6.63 -8.44 -24.23
C GLY A 208 -5.75 -9.61 -23.78
N ASN A 209 -4.64 -9.35 -23.07
CA ASN A 209 -3.74 -10.39 -22.55
C ASN A 209 -4.30 -11.10 -21.30
N PHE A 210 -5.60 -11.38 -21.29
CA PHE A 210 -6.28 -12.07 -20.20
C PHE A 210 -6.35 -13.56 -20.43
N ARG A 211 -6.36 -14.33 -19.34
CA ARG A 211 -6.51 -15.78 -19.36
C ARG A 211 -7.76 -16.17 -18.59
N ARG A 212 -8.30 -17.36 -18.86
CA ARG A 212 -9.39 -17.89 -18.05
C ARG A 212 -8.95 -17.98 -16.58
N VAL A 213 -9.86 -17.65 -15.67
CA VAL A 213 -9.64 -17.82 -14.22
C VAL A 213 -9.36 -19.29 -13.92
N VAL A 214 -8.15 -19.56 -13.45
CA VAL A 214 -7.66 -20.87 -13.02
C VAL A 214 -6.73 -20.67 -11.82
N PRO A 215 -6.47 -21.72 -11.02
CA PRO A 215 -5.49 -21.63 -9.94
C PRO A 215 -4.13 -21.15 -10.45
N LEU A 216 -3.56 -20.17 -9.74
CA LEU A 216 -2.26 -19.58 -10.08
C LEU A 216 -1.12 -20.53 -9.68
N ALA A 217 -0.01 -20.46 -10.41
CA ALA A 217 1.14 -21.33 -10.18
C ALA A 217 1.72 -21.13 -8.77
N THR A 218 1.74 -22.20 -7.96
CA THR A 218 2.19 -22.16 -6.56
C THR A 218 3.69 -21.92 -6.39
N ALA A 219 4.48 -22.12 -7.46
CA ALA A 219 5.92 -21.88 -7.45
C ALA A 219 6.30 -20.39 -7.46
N GLN A 220 5.37 -19.50 -7.86
CA GLN A 220 5.59 -18.06 -7.84
C GLN A 220 5.04 -17.47 -6.55
N LEU A 221 5.90 -16.81 -5.77
CA LEU A 221 5.53 -16.09 -4.56
C LEU A 221 5.54 -14.59 -4.83
N PRO A 222 4.58 -13.82 -4.25
CA PRO A 222 4.68 -12.37 -4.25
C PRO A 222 5.89 -11.91 -3.44
N TYR A 223 6.43 -10.73 -3.77
CA TYR A 223 7.65 -10.19 -3.16
C TYR A 223 7.63 -10.24 -1.63
N TRP A 224 6.48 -10.00 -1.01
CA TRP A 224 6.30 -9.97 0.44
C TRP A 224 6.19 -11.35 1.11
N GLN A 225 6.02 -12.43 0.33
CA GLN A 225 6.05 -13.83 0.80
C GLN A 225 7.39 -14.51 0.53
N THR A 226 8.29 -13.89 -0.23
CA THR A 226 9.65 -14.42 -0.43
C THR A 226 10.49 -14.30 0.84
N SER A 227 11.63 -14.97 0.88
CA SER A 227 12.54 -15.01 2.04
C SER A 227 14.01 -14.91 1.64
N GLY A 228 14.88 -14.63 2.62
CA GLY A 228 16.32 -14.53 2.41
C GLY A 228 16.68 -13.46 1.38
N ALA A 229 17.64 -13.77 0.50
CA ALA A 229 18.14 -12.83 -0.51
C ALA A 229 17.11 -12.44 -1.58
N GLN A 230 16.03 -13.21 -1.75
CA GLN A 230 14.95 -12.87 -2.70
C GLN A 230 13.98 -11.84 -2.12
N GLN A 231 13.96 -11.67 -0.80
CA GLN A 231 13.08 -10.73 -0.14
C GLN A 231 13.58 -9.28 -0.32
N PRO A 232 12.71 -8.31 -0.62
CA PRO A 232 13.11 -6.91 -0.69
C PRO A 232 13.81 -6.42 0.58
N ARG A 233 14.83 -5.57 0.43
CA ARG A 233 15.68 -5.13 1.53
C ARG A 233 14.92 -4.44 2.66
N PHE A 234 13.90 -3.65 2.34
CA PHE A 234 13.05 -3.03 3.36
C PHE A 234 12.30 -4.06 4.23
N LEU A 235 11.90 -5.21 3.66
CA LEU A 235 11.27 -6.30 4.42
C LEU A 235 12.30 -7.10 5.23
N GLN A 236 13.50 -7.30 4.70
CA GLN A 236 14.61 -7.87 5.47
C GLN A 236 14.93 -6.97 6.67
N ALA A 237 15.04 -5.65 6.45
CA ALA A 237 15.28 -4.66 7.50
C ALA A 237 14.16 -4.67 8.55
N ALA A 238 12.89 -4.71 8.13
CA ALA A 238 11.75 -4.83 9.05
C ALA A 238 11.82 -6.11 9.91
N ALA A 239 12.31 -7.23 9.36
CA ALA A 239 12.53 -8.45 10.12
C ALA A 239 13.68 -8.33 11.12
N LEU A 240 14.78 -7.66 10.76
CA LEU A 240 15.92 -7.43 11.66
C LEU A 240 15.55 -6.48 12.80
N LEU A 241 14.83 -5.40 12.50
CA LEU A 241 14.30 -4.44 13.47
C LEU A 241 13.41 -5.12 14.52
N ARG A 242 12.43 -5.93 14.06
CA ARG A 242 11.51 -6.64 14.95
C ARG A 242 12.21 -7.59 15.92
N ASN A 243 13.34 -8.16 15.50
CA ASN A 243 14.10 -9.12 16.30
C ASN A 243 15.32 -8.49 17.01
N GLU A 244 15.44 -7.14 16.99
CA GLU A 244 16.54 -6.40 17.60
C GLU A 244 17.94 -6.88 17.14
N ARG A 245 18.05 -7.33 15.88
CA ARG A 245 19.30 -7.82 15.28
C ARG A 245 20.13 -6.66 14.73
N TRP A 246 20.60 -5.78 15.63
CA TRP A 246 21.20 -4.49 15.28
C TRP A 246 22.46 -4.58 14.41
N SER A 247 23.38 -5.51 14.70
CA SER A 247 24.61 -5.67 13.91
C SER A 247 24.34 -6.15 12.48
N GLU A 248 23.32 -6.99 12.30
CA GLU A 248 22.91 -7.45 10.96
C GLU A 248 22.12 -6.38 10.21
N LEU A 249 21.35 -5.57 10.93
CA LEU A 249 20.67 -4.41 10.36
C LEU A 249 21.69 -3.41 9.81
N GLU A 250 22.76 -3.15 10.56
CA GLU A 250 23.88 -2.32 10.12
C GLU A 250 24.53 -2.87 8.84
N GLN A 251 24.83 -4.17 8.79
CA GLN A 251 25.41 -4.81 7.61
C GLN A 251 24.49 -4.66 6.39
N LEU A 252 23.21 -5.01 6.54
CA LEU A 252 22.21 -4.88 5.48
C LEU A 252 22.09 -3.42 4.99
N ALA A 253 21.98 -2.47 5.91
CA ALA A 253 21.86 -1.05 5.61
C ALA A 253 23.10 -0.54 4.85
N CYS A 254 24.29 -1.00 5.22
CA CYS A 254 25.54 -0.64 4.58
C CYS A 254 25.68 -1.19 3.16
N GLU A 255 25.34 -2.45 2.95
CA GLU A 255 25.31 -3.04 1.61
C GLU A 255 24.26 -2.34 0.73
N TRP A 256 23.08 -2.09 1.28
CA TRP A 256 22.00 -1.39 0.58
C TRP A 256 22.40 0.02 0.16
N ALA A 257 22.96 0.83 1.07
CA ALA A 257 23.42 2.19 0.76
C ALA A 257 24.48 2.24 -0.34
N LYS A 258 25.33 1.20 -0.47
CA LYS A 258 26.32 1.09 -1.55
C LYS A 258 25.66 0.77 -2.89
N MET A 259 24.64 -0.08 -2.91
CA MET A 259 23.94 -0.48 -4.13
C MET A 259 22.96 0.58 -4.63
N GLU A 260 22.32 1.30 -3.72
CA GLU A 260 21.27 2.28 -4.01
C GLU A 260 21.60 3.61 -3.33
N PRO A 261 22.62 4.35 -3.81
CA PRO A 261 23.11 5.56 -3.14
C PRO A 261 22.10 6.71 -3.09
N ASP A 262 21.08 6.68 -3.96
CA ASP A 262 20.01 7.69 -3.98
C ASP A 262 18.82 7.32 -3.09
N ASP A 263 18.87 6.16 -2.42
CA ASP A 263 17.89 5.77 -1.42
C ASP A 263 18.30 6.29 -0.02
N GLY A 264 17.38 6.98 0.65
CA GLY A 264 17.59 7.52 1.98
C GLY A 264 17.35 6.49 3.09
N GLU A 265 16.47 5.52 2.85
CA GLU A 265 16.07 4.50 3.83
C GLU A 265 17.25 3.74 4.46
N PRO A 266 18.25 3.23 3.69
CA PRO A 266 19.37 2.53 4.31
C PRO A 266 20.21 3.42 5.25
N ARG A 267 20.29 4.74 5.02
CA ARG A 267 21.03 5.64 5.93
C ARG A 267 20.28 5.85 7.24
N GLU A 268 18.96 5.95 7.19
CA GLU A 268 18.12 6.03 8.38
C GLU A 268 18.24 4.76 9.23
N LEU A 269 18.22 3.59 8.58
CA LEU A 269 18.39 2.30 9.24
C LEU A 269 19.79 2.15 9.86
N LEU A 270 20.84 2.61 9.18
CA LEU A 270 22.20 2.61 9.71
C LEU A 270 22.32 3.46 10.98
N ALA A 271 21.79 4.69 10.94
CA ALA A 271 21.78 5.57 12.11
C ALA A 271 21.03 4.96 13.29
N LEU A 272 19.90 4.30 13.04
CA LEU A 272 19.13 3.58 14.05
C LEU A 272 19.90 2.40 14.63
N ALA A 273 20.58 1.61 13.79
CA ALA A 273 21.39 0.48 14.24
C ALA A 273 22.54 0.94 15.15
N HIS A 274 23.25 2.01 14.78
CA HIS A 274 24.33 2.59 15.60
C HIS A 274 23.84 3.13 16.93
N ALA A 275 22.69 3.81 16.96
CA ALA A 275 22.10 4.33 18.20
C ALA A 275 21.71 3.24 19.22
N ARG A 276 21.59 1.98 18.78
CA ARG A 276 21.17 0.83 19.61
C ARG A 276 22.32 -0.10 20.00
N GLN A 277 23.53 0.14 19.50
CA GLN A 277 24.72 -0.62 19.86
C GLN A 277 25.55 0.12 20.94
N PRO A 278 26.21 -0.60 21.87
CA PRO A 278 27.04 0.01 22.91
C PRO A 278 28.29 0.70 22.31
N ALA A 279 28.71 1.82 22.91
CA ALA A 279 29.73 2.74 22.40
C ALA A 279 31.17 2.19 22.25
N ASP A 280 31.43 0.94 22.62
CA ASP A 280 32.76 0.31 22.53
C ASP A 280 33.10 -0.26 21.14
N SER A 281 32.18 -0.20 20.17
CA SER A 281 32.50 -0.38 18.75
C SER A 281 32.87 0.98 18.15
N GLY A 282 34.18 1.29 18.14
CA GLY A 282 34.77 2.53 17.59
C GLY A 282 33.89 3.26 16.58
N THR A 283 33.32 4.39 17.02
CA THR A 283 32.28 5.13 16.32
C THR A 283 32.80 5.72 15.02
N THR A 284 32.60 4.99 13.94
CA THR A 284 32.54 5.56 12.59
C THR A 284 31.12 5.41 12.07
N THR A 285 30.51 6.51 11.64
CA THR A 285 29.30 6.52 10.79
C THR A 285 29.53 5.88 9.41
N ALA A 286 30.73 5.38 9.15
CA ALA A 286 31.12 4.69 7.94
C ALA A 286 30.87 3.19 8.08
N CYS A 287 30.38 2.58 7.02
CA CYS A 287 30.22 1.14 6.93
C CYS A 287 31.53 0.41 7.23
N PRO A 288 31.51 -0.65 8.05
CA PRO A 288 32.71 -1.40 8.35
C PRO A 288 33.37 -1.86 7.04
N SER A 289 34.65 -1.54 6.90
CA SER A 289 35.50 -2.09 5.85
C SER A 289 35.80 -3.54 6.20
N HIS A 290 35.29 -4.48 5.39
CA HIS A 290 35.69 -5.88 5.42
C HIS A 290 37.17 -6.04 5.07
#